data_AF-A0A7X9IIG5-F1
#
_entry.id   AF-A0A7X9IIG5-F1
#
_cell.length_a   1.000
_cell.length_b   1.000
_cell.length_c   1.000
_cell.angle_alpha   90.00
_cell.angle_beta   90.00
_cell.angle_gamma   90.00
#
_symmetry.space_group_name_H-M   'P 1'
#
loop_
_entity.id
_entity.type
_entity.pdbx_description
1 polymer ?
#
loop_
_entity_poly.entity_id
_entity_poly.type
_entity_poly.pdbx_seq_one_letter_code
_entity_poly.pdbx_strand_id
1 'polypeptide(L)'
;MRYPAVLLAALLAFFFAGCGEDEPAFPVNMSRRVETTVVVPKRAVTYAYLPQFSHTVSYERHRLLVDYLQKATGLPIRQIFPDTFDEHVKMVQRGEIDISFSNPFVYVRMAAAGARAFAQIIEPSGRPEFHSLIITRKDNQDIKSLADCRGKRWLAVDPTSAGGYLYALGEF
;
A
#
# COMPACT_ATOMS: atom_id res chain seq x y z
N MET A 1 49.72 -23.38 13.27
CA MET A 1 49.00 -22.26 13.91
C MET A 1 49.91 -21.03 14.01
N ARG A 2 50.02 -20.17 12.98
CA ARG A 2 50.86 -18.95 13.05
C ARG A 2 50.47 -17.85 12.03
N TYR A 3 49.20 -17.44 11.87
CA TYR A 3 48.86 -16.24 11.06
C TYR A 3 47.71 -15.33 11.56
N PRO A 4 47.32 -15.28 12.85
CA PRO A 4 46.21 -14.39 13.26
C PRO A 4 46.59 -12.90 13.17
N ALA A 5 47.86 -12.55 13.39
CA ALA A 5 48.33 -11.17 13.33
C ALA A 5 48.36 -10.59 11.89
N VAL A 6 48.63 -11.43 10.88
CA VAL A 6 48.70 -11.01 9.48
C VAL A 6 47.29 -10.78 8.91
N LEU A 7 46.32 -11.63 9.28
CA LEU A 7 44.92 -11.46 8.91
C LEU A 7 44.29 -10.22 9.57
N LEU A 8 44.62 -9.95 10.84
CA LEU A 8 44.13 -8.76 11.54
C LEU A 8 44.71 -7.46 10.97
N ALA A 9 46.00 -7.46 10.60
CA ALA A 9 46.65 -6.32 9.95
C ALA A 9 46.07 -6.05 8.54
N ALA A 10 45.75 -7.10 7.78
CA ALA A 10 45.11 -6.95 6.47
C ALA A 10 43.67 -6.40 6.58
N LEU A 11 42.90 -6.83 7.59
CA LEU A 11 41.56 -6.29 7.88
C LEU A 11 41.61 -4.82 8.32
N LEU A 12 42.59 -4.43 9.14
CA LEU A 12 42.80 -3.03 9.53
C LEU A 12 43.20 -2.14 8.35
N ALA A 13 44.02 -2.64 7.41
CA ALA A 13 44.40 -1.89 6.21
C ALA A 13 43.20 -1.61 5.28
N PHE A 14 42.23 -2.52 5.20
CA PHE A 14 40.99 -2.30 4.43
C PHE A 14 40.07 -1.25 5.06
N PHE A 15 40.07 -1.10 6.39
CA PHE A 15 39.30 -0.05 7.06
C PHE A 15 39.85 1.36 6.80
N PHE A 16 41.15 1.52 6.56
CA PHE A 16 41.76 2.82 6.27
C PHE A 16 41.73 3.23 4.79
N ALA A 17 41.43 2.29 3.88
CA ALA A 17 41.32 2.57 2.43
C ALA A 17 39.93 3.09 2.00
N GLY A 18 38.94 3.15 2.91
CA GLY A 18 37.57 3.58 2.60
C GLY A 18 37.31 5.09 2.70
N CYS A 19 38.30 5.89 3.07
CA CYS A 19 38.22 7.36 3.10
C CYS A 19 39.14 7.94 2.04
N GLY A 20 38.70 7.91 0.79
CA GLY A 20 39.55 8.34 -0.31
C GLY A 20 38.77 8.45 -1.61
N GLU A 21 37.80 9.37 -1.64
CA GLU A 21 37.39 10.13 -2.81
C GLU A 21 36.40 11.20 -2.31
N ASP A 22 36.94 12.36 -1.93
CA ASP A 22 36.11 13.56 -1.79
C ASP A 22 35.54 13.85 -3.18
N GLU A 23 34.28 13.47 -3.40
CA GLU A 23 33.54 13.85 -4.58
C GLU A 23 33.65 15.38 -4.71
N PRO A 24 34.21 15.92 -5.81
CA PRO A 24 34.49 17.34 -5.90
C PRO A 24 33.18 18.10 -5.77
N ALA A 25 33.03 18.81 -4.66
CA ALA A 25 31.84 19.61 -4.38
C ALA A 25 31.69 20.66 -5.48
N PHE A 26 30.67 20.50 -6.31
CA PHE A 26 30.35 21.49 -7.33
C PHE A 26 29.80 22.74 -6.65
N PRO A 27 30.46 23.90 -6.74
CA PRO A 27 29.96 25.11 -6.09
C PRO A 27 28.66 25.54 -6.78
N VAL A 28 27.53 25.29 -6.10
CA VAL A 28 26.22 25.72 -6.58
C VAL A 28 26.18 27.24 -6.50
N ASN A 29 26.00 27.89 -7.65
CA ASN A 29 25.92 29.33 -7.72
C ASN A 29 24.59 29.85 -7.16
N MET A 30 24.59 30.26 -5.89
CA MET A 30 23.43 30.78 -5.16
C MET A 30 23.01 32.21 -5.56
N SER A 31 23.73 32.86 -6.49
CA SER A 31 23.34 34.19 -7.02
C SER A 31 22.16 34.11 -7.99
N ARG A 32 21.89 32.94 -8.56
CA ARG A 32 20.68 32.67 -9.33
C ARG A 32 19.63 32.05 -8.43
N ARG A 33 18.73 32.88 -7.93
CA ARG A 33 17.51 32.42 -7.26
C ARG A 33 16.42 32.31 -8.31
N VAL A 34 16.00 31.08 -8.59
CA VAL A 34 14.71 30.88 -9.25
C VAL A 34 13.68 30.94 -8.13
N GLU A 35 12.83 31.96 -8.15
CA GLU A 35 11.58 31.89 -7.38
C GLU A 35 10.82 30.68 -7.89
N THR A 36 10.93 29.60 -7.13
CA THR A 36 10.06 28.45 -7.32
C THR A 36 8.70 28.95 -6.90
N THR A 37 7.86 29.27 -7.88
CA THR A 37 6.43 29.36 -7.64
C THR A 37 6.03 27.98 -7.13
N VAL A 38 5.82 27.90 -5.81
CA VAL A 38 5.20 26.73 -5.20
C VAL A 38 3.82 26.68 -5.84
N VAL A 39 3.67 25.83 -6.85
CA VAL A 39 2.36 25.56 -7.45
C VAL A 39 1.59 24.84 -6.35
N VAL A 40 0.89 25.61 -5.51
CA VAL A 40 -0.08 25.05 -4.59
C VAL A 40 -1.10 24.35 -5.48
N PRO A 41 -1.18 23.01 -5.45
CA PRO A 41 -2.10 22.31 -6.32
C PRO A 41 -3.49 22.86 -6.02
N LYS A 42 -4.24 23.23 -7.06
CA LYS A 42 -5.65 23.59 -6.88
C LYS A 42 -6.32 22.48 -6.08
N ARG A 43 -7.07 22.86 -5.04
CA ARG A 43 -7.79 21.91 -4.20
C ARG A 43 -8.59 20.97 -5.11
N ALA A 44 -8.24 19.69 -5.07
CA ALA A 44 -8.82 18.63 -5.88
C ALA A 44 -9.42 17.59 -4.95
N VAL A 45 -10.57 17.04 -5.33
CA VAL A 45 -11.17 15.91 -4.64
C VAL A 45 -10.21 14.72 -4.75
N THR A 46 -9.80 14.16 -3.63
CA THR A 46 -8.89 13.02 -3.62
C THR A 46 -9.64 11.70 -3.65
N TYR A 47 -9.21 10.81 -4.53
CA TYR A 47 -9.73 9.46 -4.67
C TYR A 47 -8.64 8.46 -4.29
N ALA A 48 -8.93 7.54 -3.37
CA ALA A 48 -8.02 6.48 -2.99
C ALA A 48 -8.69 5.10 -3.10
N TYR A 49 -8.03 4.20 -3.82
CA TYR A 49 -8.32 2.78 -3.76
C TYR A 49 -7.50 2.15 -2.64
N LEU A 50 -8.13 1.31 -1.82
CA LEU A 50 -7.45 0.60 -0.75
C LEU A 50 -6.26 -0.23 -1.32
N PRO A 51 -5.05 -0.15 -0.75
CA PRO A 51 -3.85 -0.63 -1.42
C PRO A 51 -3.78 -2.16 -1.48
N GLN A 52 -4.16 -2.71 -2.64
CA GLN A 52 -4.09 -4.14 -2.96
C GLN A 52 -3.12 -4.43 -4.13
N PHE A 53 -2.67 -3.38 -4.81
CA PHE A 53 -1.82 -3.45 -6.00
C PHE A 53 -0.70 -2.41 -5.89
N SER A 54 0.33 -2.54 -6.73
CA SER A 54 1.31 -1.46 -6.89
C SER A 54 0.65 -0.16 -7.37
N HIS A 55 1.26 0.98 -7.07
CA HIS A 55 0.71 2.30 -7.43
C HIS A 55 0.39 2.42 -8.93
N THR A 56 1.27 1.92 -9.79
CA THR A 56 1.05 1.90 -11.25
C THR A 56 -0.18 1.08 -11.63
N VAL A 57 -0.34 -0.12 -11.05
CA VAL A 57 -1.48 -0.99 -11.37
C VAL A 57 -2.78 -0.41 -10.81
N SER A 58 -2.74 0.16 -9.61
CA SER A 58 -3.88 0.86 -9.02
C SER A 58 -4.32 2.03 -9.90
N TYR A 59 -3.36 2.84 -10.36
CA TYR A 59 -3.61 3.96 -11.26
C TYR A 59 -4.30 3.50 -12.56
N GLU A 60 -3.76 2.49 -13.24
CA GLU A 60 -4.32 1.99 -14.50
C GLU A 60 -5.74 1.44 -14.34
N ARG A 61 -6.01 0.74 -13.22
CA ARG A 61 -7.34 0.18 -12.94
C ARG A 61 -8.40 1.24 -12.68
N HIS A 62 -8.02 2.37 -12.08
CA HIS A 62 -8.97 3.38 -11.59
C HIS A 62 -8.97 4.69 -12.39
N ARG A 63 -7.98 4.93 -13.26
CA ARG A 63 -7.90 6.20 -14.01
C ARG A 63 -9.11 6.46 -14.89
N LEU A 64 -9.66 5.45 -15.55
CA LEU A 64 -10.83 5.63 -16.41
C LEU A 64 -12.09 6.01 -15.62
N LEU A 65 -12.24 5.49 -14.40
CA LEU A 65 -13.30 5.90 -13.49
C LEU A 65 -13.11 7.36 -13.06
N VAL A 66 -11.89 7.72 -12.64
CA VAL A 66 -11.59 9.09 -12.22
C VAL A 66 -11.80 10.08 -13.36
N ASP A 67 -11.30 9.78 -14.56
CA ASP A 67 -11.50 10.60 -15.77
C ASP A 67 -12.99 10.79 -16.08
N TYR A 68 -13.78 9.72 -15.96
CA TYR A 68 -15.23 9.77 -16.15
C TYR A 68 -15.88 10.69 -15.11
N LEU A 69 -15.54 10.55 -13.83
CA LEU A 69 -16.07 11.38 -12.75
C LEU A 69 -15.69 12.86 -12.94
N GLN A 70 -14.46 13.16 -13.37
CA GLN A 70 -14.04 14.53 -13.69
C GLN A 70 -14.89 15.13 -14.81
N LYS A 71 -15.11 14.38 -15.90
CA LYS A 71 -15.94 14.83 -17.03
C LYS A 71 -17.41 15.01 -16.64
N ALA A 72 -17.95 14.10 -15.84
CA ALA A 72 -19.34 14.12 -15.43
C ALA A 72 -19.67 15.21 -14.41
N THR A 73 -18.71 15.55 -13.53
CA THR A 73 -18.93 16.50 -12.43
C THR A 73 -18.33 17.88 -12.66
N GLY A 74 -17.35 18.01 -13.57
CA GLY A 74 -16.55 19.22 -13.74
C GLY A 74 -15.56 19.48 -12.59
N LEU A 75 -15.47 18.59 -11.60
CA LEU A 75 -14.57 18.75 -10.45
C LEU A 75 -13.16 18.28 -10.80
N PRO A 76 -12.11 18.94 -10.28
CA PRO A 76 -10.77 18.38 -10.29
C PRO A 76 -10.73 17.19 -9.31
N ILE A 77 -10.52 15.98 -9.82
CA ILE A 77 -10.42 14.75 -9.04
C ILE A 77 -9.05 14.13 -9.35
N ARG A 78 -8.32 13.69 -8.32
CA ARG A 78 -7.01 13.05 -8.49
C ARG A 78 -6.89 11.79 -7.65
N GLN A 79 -6.15 10.81 -8.17
CA GLN A 79 -5.80 9.63 -7.42
C GLN A 79 -4.67 9.92 -6.43
N ILE A 80 -4.75 9.29 -5.27
CA ILE A 80 -3.66 9.19 -4.28
C ILE A 80 -3.51 7.73 -3.87
N PHE A 81 -2.31 7.36 -3.43
CA PHE A 81 -1.91 5.98 -3.26
C PHE A 81 -1.30 5.79 -1.87
N PRO A 82 -2.10 5.31 -0.90
CA PRO A 82 -1.58 4.88 0.40
C PRO A 82 -0.78 3.58 0.23
N ASP A 83 0.23 3.33 1.05
CA ASP A 83 1.06 2.12 0.94
C ASP A 83 0.45 0.92 1.68
N THR A 84 -0.34 1.19 2.75
CA THR A 84 -0.90 0.13 3.62
C THR A 84 -2.36 0.40 4.01
N PHE A 85 -3.08 -0.64 4.45
CA PHE A 85 -4.46 -0.49 4.94
C PHE A 85 -4.52 0.46 6.15
N ASP A 86 -3.55 0.37 7.05
CA ASP A 86 -3.49 1.26 8.21
C ASP A 86 -3.18 2.71 7.83
N GLU A 87 -2.29 2.93 6.86
CA GLU A 87 -2.06 4.27 6.33
C GLU A 87 -3.31 4.83 5.67
N HIS A 88 -4.00 4.03 4.86
CA HIS A 88 -5.26 4.43 4.21
C HIS A 88 -6.29 4.92 5.23
N VAL A 89 -6.48 4.19 6.33
CA VAL A 89 -7.38 4.61 7.43
C VAL A 89 -6.90 5.92 8.06
N LYS A 90 -5.60 6.05 8.35
CA LYS A 90 -5.04 7.27 8.94
C LYS A 90 -5.17 8.48 8.00
N MET A 91 -5.04 8.28 6.69
CA MET A 91 -5.24 9.33 5.69
C MET A 91 -6.69 9.83 5.66
N VAL A 92 -7.67 8.92 5.78
CA VAL A 92 -9.08 9.33 5.96
C VAL A 92 -9.26 10.13 7.24
N GLN A 93 -8.68 9.68 8.36
CA GLN A 93 -8.75 10.39 9.64
C GLN A 93 -8.14 11.80 9.59
N ARG A 94 -7.10 11.99 8.76
CA ARG A 94 -6.47 13.30 8.53
C ARG A 94 -7.18 14.16 7.47
N GLY A 95 -8.25 13.66 6.86
CA GLY A 95 -8.98 14.37 5.79
C GLY A 95 -8.22 14.45 4.47
N GLU A 96 -7.27 13.54 4.23
CA GLU A 96 -6.46 13.50 3.01
C GLU A 96 -7.14 12.73 1.87
N ILE A 97 -8.14 11.89 2.20
CA ILE A 97 -8.94 11.10 1.25
C ILE A 97 -10.40 11.57 1.32
N ASP A 98 -10.89 12.16 0.22
CA ASP A 98 -12.30 12.59 0.10
C ASP A 98 -13.21 11.44 -0.34
N ILE A 99 -12.76 10.61 -1.28
CA ILE A 99 -13.48 9.44 -1.78
C ILE A 99 -12.60 8.20 -1.61
N SER A 100 -13.10 7.22 -0.87
CA SER A 100 -12.44 5.93 -0.73
C SER A 100 -13.23 4.80 -1.38
N PHE A 101 -12.52 3.97 -2.14
CA PHE A 101 -12.97 2.63 -2.51
C PHE A 101 -12.26 1.63 -1.59
N SER A 102 -13.01 0.95 -0.72
CA SER A 102 -12.45 0.09 0.32
C SER A 102 -13.26 -1.19 0.52
N ASN A 103 -12.67 -2.16 1.21
CA ASN A 103 -13.39 -3.35 1.68
C ASN A 103 -14.27 -3.02 2.91
N PRO A 104 -15.24 -3.88 3.27
CA PRO A 104 -16.20 -3.58 4.34
C PRO A 104 -15.58 -3.37 5.72
N PHE A 105 -14.54 -4.14 6.09
CA PHE A 105 -13.95 -4.03 7.42
C PHE A 105 -13.15 -2.75 7.58
N VAL A 106 -12.37 -2.37 6.56
CA VAL A 106 -11.67 -1.09 6.54
C VAL A 106 -12.67 0.07 6.53
N TYR A 107 -13.80 -0.06 5.81
CA TYR A 107 -14.89 0.91 5.90
C TYR A 107 -15.41 1.09 7.34
N VAL A 108 -15.67 0.01 8.08
CA VAL A 108 -16.12 0.12 9.49
C VAL A 108 -15.14 0.93 10.33
N ARG A 109 -13.82 0.74 10.14
CA ARG A 109 -12.79 1.53 10.83
C ARG A 109 -12.82 3.00 10.43
N MET A 110 -13.01 3.30 9.14
CA MET A 110 -13.10 4.67 8.63
C MET A 110 -14.41 5.36 9.03
N ALA A 111 -15.51 4.61 9.17
CA ALA A 111 -16.79 5.13 9.60
C ALA A 111 -16.74 5.66 11.04
N ALA A 112 -15.92 5.07 11.90
CA ALA A 112 -15.64 5.60 13.24
C ALA A 112 -14.98 7.00 13.20
N ALA A 113 -14.35 7.37 12.07
CA ALA A 113 -13.79 8.70 11.82
C ALA A 113 -14.75 9.62 11.02
N GLY A 114 -16.00 9.20 10.81
CA GLY A 114 -17.03 10.01 10.12
C GLY A 114 -17.21 9.71 8.63
N ALA A 115 -16.49 8.73 8.07
CA ALA A 115 -16.73 8.29 6.69
C ALA A 115 -18.14 7.70 6.53
N ARG A 116 -18.76 7.90 5.36
CA ARG A 116 -20.10 7.40 5.05
C ARG A 116 -20.09 6.62 3.73
N ALA A 117 -20.57 5.39 3.75
CA ALA A 117 -20.81 4.64 2.53
C ALA A 117 -22.05 5.20 1.80
N PHE A 118 -21.91 5.46 0.51
CA PHE A 118 -23.02 5.89 -0.36
C PHE A 118 -23.18 4.98 -1.60
N ALA A 119 -22.25 4.05 -1.82
CA ALA A 119 -22.27 3.09 -2.91
C ALA A 119 -21.63 1.77 -2.43
N GLN A 120 -22.07 0.66 -3.03
CA GLN A 120 -21.53 -0.68 -2.81
C GLN A 120 -21.42 -1.41 -4.15
N ILE A 121 -20.51 -2.36 -4.23
CA ILE A 121 -20.35 -3.22 -5.41
C ILE A 121 -21.49 -4.24 -5.42
N ILE A 122 -22.02 -4.49 -6.62
CA ILE A 122 -22.85 -5.67 -6.89
C ILE A 122 -21.99 -6.64 -7.69
N GLU A 123 -21.79 -7.83 -7.15
CA GLU A 123 -21.01 -8.88 -7.79
C GLU A 123 -21.68 -9.35 -9.09
N PRO A 124 -20.97 -10.03 -10.00
CA PRO A 124 -21.57 -10.60 -11.22
C PRO A 124 -22.75 -11.55 -10.94
N SER A 125 -22.86 -12.07 -9.71
CA SER A 125 -24.01 -12.85 -9.25
C SER A 125 -25.30 -12.04 -9.08
N GLY A 126 -25.25 -10.72 -9.20
CA GLY A 126 -26.36 -9.80 -8.94
C GLY A 126 -26.57 -9.46 -7.47
N ARG A 127 -25.69 -9.94 -6.57
CA ARG A 127 -25.79 -9.72 -5.13
C ARG A 127 -24.57 -8.98 -4.57
N PRO A 128 -24.69 -8.26 -3.44
CA PRO A 128 -23.57 -7.53 -2.83
C PRO A 128 -22.64 -8.42 -2.00
N GLU A 129 -22.99 -9.69 -1.78
CA GLU A 129 -22.18 -10.59 -0.95
C GLU A 129 -20.98 -11.17 -1.72
N PHE A 130 -19.84 -11.24 -1.05
CA PHE A 130 -18.64 -11.94 -1.50
C PHE A 130 -18.17 -12.93 -0.43
N HIS A 131 -17.32 -13.88 -0.83
CA HIS A 131 -16.83 -14.96 0.03
C HIS A 131 -15.31 -14.93 0.15
N SER A 132 -14.79 -15.51 1.24
CA SER A 132 -13.37 -15.83 1.37
C SER A 132 -13.06 -17.12 0.61
N LEU A 133 -11.80 -17.26 0.17
CA LEU A 133 -11.28 -18.48 -0.45
C LEU A 133 -10.00 -18.90 0.25
N ILE A 134 -9.98 -20.13 0.76
CA ILE A 134 -8.76 -20.79 1.23
C ILE A 134 -8.23 -21.63 0.07
N ILE A 135 -7.06 -21.27 -0.44
CA ILE A 135 -6.44 -21.93 -1.59
C ILE A 135 -5.21 -22.69 -1.11
N THR A 136 -5.18 -23.99 -1.36
CA THR A 136 -4.03 -24.86 -1.11
C THR A 136 -3.51 -25.40 -2.44
N ARG A 137 -2.24 -25.83 -2.45
CA ARG A 137 -1.69 -26.55 -3.60
C ARG A 137 -2.43 -27.87 -3.79
N LYS A 138 -2.69 -28.22 -5.05
CA LYS A 138 -3.38 -29.47 -5.43
C LYS A 138 -2.71 -30.73 -4.87
N ASP A 139 -1.38 -30.73 -4.76
CA ASP A 139 -0.60 -31.85 -4.26
C ASP A 139 -0.31 -31.80 -2.75
N ASN A 140 -0.82 -30.80 -2.04
CA ASN A 140 -0.74 -30.74 -0.58
C ASN A 140 -1.69 -31.77 0.04
N GLN A 141 -1.13 -32.82 0.62
CA GLN A 141 -1.90 -33.89 1.28
C GLN A 141 -2.28 -33.57 2.72
N ASP A 142 -1.68 -32.53 3.33
CA ASP A 142 -1.85 -32.18 4.74
C ASP A 142 -3.08 -31.31 4.99
N ILE A 143 -3.67 -30.71 3.94
CA ILE A 143 -4.83 -29.82 4.04
C ILE A 143 -5.90 -30.30 3.07
N LYS A 144 -6.91 -31.01 3.60
CA LYS A 144 -8.04 -31.56 2.83
C LYS A 144 -9.39 -31.04 3.32
N SER A 145 -9.41 -30.44 4.51
CA SER A 145 -10.58 -29.86 5.16
C SER A 145 -10.21 -28.56 5.88
N LEU A 146 -11.21 -27.79 6.32
CA LEU A 146 -10.98 -26.57 7.12
C LEU A 146 -10.29 -26.88 8.45
N ALA A 147 -10.59 -28.01 9.08
CA ALA A 147 -9.99 -28.39 10.35
C ALA A 147 -8.47 -28.59 10.25
N ASP A 148 -7.98 -29.02 9.08
CA ASP A 148 -6.56 -29.25 8.83
C ASP A 148 -5.74 -27.95 8.79
N CYS A 149 -6.40 -26.80 8.62
CA CYS A 149 -5.76 -25.48 8.65
C CYS A 149 -5.27 -25.08 10.06
N ARG A 150 -5.82 -25.69 11.13
CA ARG A 150 -5.47 -25.34 12.51
C ARG A 150 -3.99 -25.57 12.78
N GLY A 151 -3.34 -24.54 13.33
CA GLY A 151 -1.91 -24.57 13.64
C GLY A 151 -0.98 -24.56 12.42
N LYS A 152 -1.51 -24.44 11.19
CA LYS A 152 -0.69 -24.30 9.98
C LYS A 152 -0.30 -22.84 9.76
N ARG A 153 0.77 -22.66 8.99
CA ARG A 153 1.19 -21.35 8.48
C ARG A 153 0.52 -21.09 7.15
N TRP A 154 0.11 -19.86 6.93
CA TRP A 154 -0.61 -19.42 5.75
C TRP A 154 -0.19 -18.01 5.36
N LEU A 155 -0.42 -17.67 4.09
CA LEU A 155 -0.24 -16.33 3.55
C LEU A 155 -1.64 -15.71 3.42
N ALA A 156 -1.77 -14.47 3.86
CA ALA A 156 -3.01 -13.72 3.84
C ALA A 156 -2.77 -12.32 3.26
N VAL A 157 -3.85 -11.63 2.90
CA VAL A 157 -3.77 -10.32 2.23
C VAL A 157 -3.28 -9.23 3.19
N ASP A 158 -4.00 -9.03 4.29
CA ASP A 158 -3.71 -8.05 5.34
C ASP A 158 -4.51 -8.47 6.60
N PRO A 159 -4.00 -8.25 7.83
CA PRO A 159 -4.72 -8.59 9.07
C PRO A 159 -6.11 -7.96 9.21
N THR A 160 -6.37 -6.87 8.50
CA THR A 160 -7.67 -6.16 8.47
C THR A 160 -8.44 -6.40 7.17
N SER A 161 -8.03 -7.37 6.35
CA SER A 161 -8.78 -7.83 5.19
C SER A 161 -9.94 -8.72 5.60
N ALA A 162 -11.17 -8.29 5.31
CA ALA A 162 -12.39 -9.04 5.60
C ALA A 162 -12.35 -10.46 5.00
N GLY A 163 -12.35 -10.56 3.66
CA GLY A 163 -12.31 -11.85 2.96
C GLY A 163 -10.91 -12.45 2.84
N GLY A 164 -9.85 -11.65 2.91
CA GLY A 164 -8.48 -12.12 2.72
C GLY A 164 -7.75 -12.58 3.99
N TYR A 165 -8.39 -12.44 5.16
CA TYR A 165 -7.85 -12.89 6.44
C TYR A 165 -8.95 -13.22 7.46
N LEU A 166 -9.78 -12.24 7.82
CA LEU A 166 -10.66 -12.34 8.99
C LEU A 166 -11.70 -13.45 8.89
N TYR A 167 -12.36 -13.59 7.73
CA TYR A 167 -13.39 -14.61 7.54
C TYR A 167 -12.80 -16.02 7.61
N ALA A 168 -11.66 -16.25 6.93
CA ALA A 168 -10.98 -17.54 6.98
C ALA A 168 -10.46 -17.86 8.40
N LEU A 169 -9.90 -16.87 9.10
CA LEU A 169 -9.43 -17.03 10.48
C LEU A 169 -10.57 -17.41 11.44
N GLY A 170 -11.80 -16.97 11.16
CA GLY A 170 -12.99 -17.35 11.95
C GLY A 170 -13.38 -18.83 11.82
N GLU A 171 -12.86 -19.55 10.84
CA GLU A 171 -13.24 -20.94 10.57
C GLU A 171 -12.33 -21.98 11.26
N PHE A 172 -11.12 -21.62 11.69
CA PHE A 172 -10.14 -22.56 12.25
C PHE A 172 -9.41 -22.07 13.50
#